data_AF-A0AA41BKW4-F1
#
_entry.id   AF-A0AA41BKW4-F1
#
_cell.length_a   1.000
_cell.length_b   1.000
_cell.length_c   1.000
_cell.angle_alpha   90.00
_cell.angle_beta   90.00
_cell.angle_gamma   90.00
#
_symmetry.space_group_name_H-M   'P 1'
#
loop_
_entity.id
_entity.type
_entity.pdbx_description
1 polymer ?
#
loop_
_entity_poly.entity_id
_entity_poly.type
_entity_poly.pdbx_seq_one_letter_code
_entity_poly.pdbx_strand_id
1 'polypeptide(L)'
;LRPDESDLFWMVFLVGLTLIFRAVSVVRYWYEAQVLSKYFVWLDNGLFFVFSGVRILLILNGLGIFPFIWTGLIESSISLFGYSLLYKYHNGSLSVLHANWRRARTLLRDSWMLLLSGLAVIVYMRIDQIMIGQMMGDEAVGIYTAAVKISEVWYFIPMAVASSIFP
;
A
#
# COMPACT_ATOMS: atom_id res chain seq x y z
N LEU A 1 -17.44 16.03 4.18
CA LEU A 1 -16.48 16.62 3.22
C LEU A 1 -16.66 18.13 3.28
N ARG A 2 -15.65 18.87 3.75
CA ARG A 2 -15.69 20.34 3.75
C ARG A 2 -15.54 20.79 2.28
N PRO A 3 -16.51 21.52 1.69
CA PRO A 3 -16.58 21.73 0.24
C PRO A 3 -15.53 22.67 -0.38
N ASP A 4 -14.69 23.34 0.41
CA ASP A 4 -13.87 24.48 -0.04
C ASP A 4 -12.41 24.15 -0.40
N GLU A 5 -11.98 22.89 -0.29
CA GLU A 5 -10.57 22.52 -0.51
C GLU A 5 -10.40 21.70 -1.79
N SER A 6 -10.39 22.38 -2.93
CA SER A 6 -10.03 21.78 -4.23
C SER A 6 -8.69 21.03 -4.19
N ASP A 7 -7.77 21.47 -3.34
CA ASP A 7 -6.49 20.82 -3.07
C ASP A 7 -6.66 19.42 -2.48
N LEU A 8 -7.59 19.23 -1.53
CA LEU A 8 -7.84 17.94 -0.90
C LEU A 8 -8.33 16.91 -1.92
N PHE A 9 -9.19 17.33 -2.85
CA PHE A 9 -9.66 16.46 -3.94
C PHE A 9 -8.48 15.94 -4.78
N TRP A 10 -7.57 16.84 -5.18
CA TRP A 10 -6.38 16.45 -5.95
C TRP A 10 -5.43 15.56 -5.16
N MET A 11 -5.26 15.82 -3.86
CA MET A 11 -4.46 14.96 -2.98
C MET A 11 -5.04 13.54 -2.92
N VAL A 12 -6.33 13.41 -2.67
CA VAL A 12 -7.03 12.11 -2.60
C VAL A 12 -7.00 11.41 -3.95
N PHE A 13 -7.17 12.14 -5.05
CA PHE A 13 -7.10 11.58 -6.40
C PHE A 13 -5.71 11.02 -6.72
N LEU A 14 -4.64 11.77 -6.46
CA LEU A 14 -3.27 11.33 -6.69
C LEU A 14 -2.89 10.14 -5.80
N VAL A 15 -3.27 10.17 -4.52
CA VAL A 15 -3.07 9.03 -3.63
C VAL A 15 -3.88 7.82 -4.11
N GLY A 16 -5.11 8.02 -4.56
CA GLY A 16 -5.94 6.96 -5.13
C GLY A 16 -5.33 6.33 -6.38
N LEU A 17 -4.65 7.12 -7.22
CA LEU A 17 -3.96 6.63 -8.41
C LEU A 17 -2.86 5.60 -8.06
N THR A 18 -2.21 5.74 -6.89
CA THR A 18 -1.22 4.76 -6.40
C THR A 18 -1.81 3.36 -6.21
N LEU A 19 -3.12 3.25 -5.92
CA LEU A 19 -3.79 1.96 -5.72
C LEU A 19 -3.84 1.13 -7.01
N ILE A 20 -3.92 1.78 -8.18
CA ILE A 20 -3.87 1.09 -9.47
C ILE A 20 -2.53 0.39 -9.65
N PHE A 21 -1.44 1.06 -9.26
CA PHE A 21 -0.09 0.47 -9.32
C PHE A 21 0.07 -0.67 -8.31
N ARG A 22 -0.56 -0.55 -7.13
CA ARG A 22 -0.58 -1.64 -6.14
C ARG A 22 -1.30 -2.90 -6.65
N ALA A 23 -2.29 -2.79 -7.53
CA ALA A 23 -2.98 -3.97 -8.06
C ALA A 23 -2.02 -4.95 -8.79
N VAL A 24 -0.90 -4.44 -9.32
CA VAL A 24 0.12 -5.27 -10.00
C VAL A 24 1.01 -6.03 -9.02
N SER A 25 0.97 -5.71 -7.73
CA SER A 25 1.73 -6.45 -6.70
C SER A 25 1.25 -7.90 -6.53
N VAL A 26 0.13 -8.30 -7.13
CA VAL A 26 -0.34 -9.70 -7.14
C VAL A 26 0.73 -10.66 -7.71
N VAL A 27 1.60 -10.17 -8.59
CA VAL A 27 2.74 -10.93 -9.13
C VAL A 27 3.67 -11.45 -8.01
N ARG A 28 3.75 -10.73 -6.89
CA ARG A 28 4.55 -11.13 -5.72
C ARG A 28 4.11 -12.48 -5.14
N TYR A 29 2.81 -12.76 -5.10
CA TYR A 29 2.30 -14.03 -4.57
C TYR A 29 2.76 -15.24 -5.41
N TRP A 30 2.93 -15.06 -6.72
CA TRP A 30 3.50 -16.12 -7.57
C TRP A 30 4.97 -16.38 -7.24
N TYR A 31 5.75 -15.33 -6.92
CA TYR A 31 7.14 -15.46 -6.47
C TYR A 31 7.24 -16.06 -5.07
N GLU A 32 6.32 -15.72 -4.17
CA GLU A 32 6.22 -16.29 -2.83
C GLU A 32 5.96 -17.81 -2.89
N ALA A 33 5.02 -18.24 -3.76
CA ALA A 33 4.76 -19.67 -4.00
C ALA A 33 5.97 -20.45 -4.55
N GLN A 34 6.93 -19.77 -5.19
CA GLN A 34 8.17 -20.36 -5.71
C GLN A 34 9.38 -20.17 -4.79
N VAL A 35 9.20 -19.59 -3.59
CA VAL A 35 10.30 -19.30 -2.63
C VAL A 35 11.35 -18.32 -3.20
N LEU A 36 10.98 -17.54 -4.22
CA LEU A 36 11.83 -16.51 -4.85
C LEU A 36 11.55 -15.10 -4.31
N SER A 37 10.85 -15.00 -3.18
CA SER A 37 10.42 -13.73 -2.56
C SER A 37 11.58 -12.77 -2.25
N LYS A 38 12.81 -13.30 -2.06
CA LYS A 38 14.01 -12.50 -1.79
C LYS A 38 14.17 -11.32 -2.75
N TYR A 39 13.91 -11.49 -4.06
CA TYR A 39 14.11 -10.42 -5.04
C TYR A 39 13.15 -9.25 -4.86
N PHE A 40 11.89 -9.53 -4.52
CA PHE A 40 10.91 -8.50 -4.18
C PHE A 40 11.30 -7.78 -2.88
N VAL A 41 11.79 -8.53 -1.88
CA VAL A 41 12.24 -7.93 -0.61
C VAL A 41 13.42 -6.98 -0.82
N TRP A 42 14.41 -7.35 -1.64
CA TRP A 42 15.54 -6.47 -1.96
C TRP A 42 15.08 -5.20 -2.69
N LEU A 43 14.16 -5.33 -3.64
CA LEU A 43 13.62 -4.21 -4.40
C LEU A 43 12.81 -3.25 -3.51
N ASP A 44 11.86 -3.79 -2.75
CA ASP A 44 10.98 -3.01 -1.87
C ASP A 44 11.77 -2.30 -0.77
N ASN A 45 12.72 -2.99 -0.13
CA ASN A 45 13.56 -2.38 0.89
C ASN A 45 14.47 -1.31 0.29
N GLY A 46 15.05 -1.56 -0.88
CA GLY A 46 15.87 -0.57 -1.59
C GLY A 46 15.10 0.71 -1.89
N LEU A 47 13.90 0.58 -2.46
CA LEU A 47 13.01 1.72 -2.71
C LEU A 47 12.62 2.41 -1.41
N PHE A 48 12.24 1.65 -0.38
CA PHE A 48 11.87 2.19 0.92
C PHE A 48 12.97 3.08 1.53
N PHE A 49 14.23 2.63 1.50
CA PHE A 49 15.35 3.42 2.04
C PHE A 49 15.60 4.70 1.24
N VAL A 50 15.59 4.60 -0.10
CA VAL A 50 15.79 5.77 -0.97
C VAL A 50 14.68 6.80 -0.77
N PHE A 51 13.41 6.37 -0.83
CA PHE A 51 12.26 7.27 -0.69
C PHE A 51 12.09 7.79 0.75
N SER A 52 12.48 7.03 1.76
CA SER A 52 12.57 7.55 3.12
C SER A 52 13.60 8.66 3.23
N GLY A 53 14.77 8.50 2.60
CA GLY A 53 15.77 9.57 2.50
C GLY A 53 15.22 10.83 1.82
N VAL A 54 14.53 10.66 0.68
CA VAL A 54 13.86 11.78 -0.02
C VAL A 54 12.84 12.46 0.88
N ARG A 55 11.98 11.72 1.59
CA ARG A 55 11.00 12.28 2.52
C ARG A 55 11.66 13.10 3.62
N ILE A 56 12.74 12.61 4.22
CA ILE A 56 13.50 13.34 5.24
C ILE A 56 14.04 14.66 4.67
N LEU A 57 14.62 14.64 3.47
CA LEU A 57 15.09 15.85 2.80
C LEU A 57 13.95 16.85 2.56
N LEU A 58 12.76 16.39 2.16
CA LEU A 58 11.59 17.26 1.98
C LEU A 58 11.14 17.90 3.29
N ILE A 59 11.16 17.14 4.40
CA ILE A 59 10.83 17.65 5.74
C ILE A 59 11.82 18.73 6.16
N LEU A 60 13.13 18.50 5.99
CA LEU A 60 14.17 19.46 6.37
C LEU A 60 14.11 20.77 5.58
N ASN A 61 13.64 20.72 4.34
CA ASN A 61 13.41 21.91 3.51
C ASN A 61 12.08 22.62 3.82
N GLY A 62 11.29 22.12 4.78
CA GLY A 62 10.00 22.71 5.16
C GLY A 62 8.96 22.70 4.04
N LEU A 63 9.09 21.77 3.09
CA LEU A 63 8.18 21.69 1.95
C LEU A 63 6.79 21.22 2.40
N GLY A 64 5.75 21.74 1.75
CA GLY A 64 4.37 21.38 2.04
C GLY A 64 4.03 19.92 1.72
N ILE A 65 2.75 19.56 1.81
CA ILE A 65 2.28 18.17 1.72
C ILE A 65 2.35 17.62 0.27
N PHE A 66 2.20 18.47 -0.74
CA PHE A 66 2.15 18.05 -2.16
C PHE A 66 3.37 17.25 -2.64
N PRO A 67 4.63 17.68 -2.38
CA PRO A 67 5.81 16.89 -2.71
C PRO A 67 5.79 15.46 -2.14
N PHE A 68 5.27 15.26 -0.92
CA PHE A 68 5.19 13.92 -0.33
C PHE A 68 4.26 12.99 -1.12
N ILE A 69 3.14 13.51 -1.63
CA ILE A 69 2.21 12.75 -2.46
C ILE A 69 2.88 12.33 -3.77
N TRP A 70 3.58 13.26 -4.42
CA TRP A 70 4.37 12.96 -5.61
C TRP A 70 5.45 11.92 -5.35
N THR A 71 6.15 11.98 -4.21
CA THR A 71 7.14 10.95 -3.88
C THR A 71 6.52 9.56 -3.77
N GLY A 72 5.33 9.43 -3.17
CA GLY A 72 4.64 8.15 -3.06
C GLY A 72 4.14 7.62 -4.41
N LEU A 73 3.71 8.51 -5.31
CA LEU A 73 3.32 8.14 -6.66
C LEU A 73 4.51 7.65 -7.49
N ILE A 74 5.64 8.36 -7.41
CA ILE A 74 6.88 7.97 -8.09
C ILE A 74 7.40 6.64 -7.52
N GLU A 75 7.42 6.47 -6.19
CA GLU A 75 7.81 5.22 -5.53
C GLU A 75 6.98 4.04 -6.05
N SER A 76 5.66 4.20 -6.10
CA SER A 76 4.73 3.17 -6.59
C SER A 76 4.95 2.86 -8.07
N SER A 77 5.25 3.88 -8.87
CA SER A 77 5.54 3.74 -10.30
C SER A 77 6.86 2.99 -10.53
N ILE A 78 7.92 3.32 -9.77
CA ILE A 78 9.21 2.62 -9.87
C ILE A 78 9.07 1.16 -9.39
N SER A 79 8.30 0.92 -8.32
CA SER A 79 7.99 -0.44 -7.84
C SER A 79 7.32 -1.26 -8.93
N LEU A 80 6.31 -0.71 -9.63
CA LEU A 80 5.68 -1.36 -10.78
C LEU A 80 6.70 -1.72 -11.87
N PHE A 81 7.53 -0.77 -12.27
CA PHE A 81 8.59 -1.01 -13.26
C PHE A 81 9.55 -2.12 -12.80
N GLY A 82 9.97 -2.07 -11.54
CA GLY A 82 10.81 -3.07 -10.89
C GLY A 82 10.21 -4.48 -10.94
N TYR A 83 8.95 -4.62 -10.56
CA TYR A 83 8.23 -5.89 -10.63
C TYR A 83 8.14 -6.41 -12.06
N SER A 84 7.86 -5.53 -13.03
CA SER A 84 7.77 -5.91 -14.44
C SER A 84 9.11 -6.41 -15.00
N LEU A 85 10.22 -5.80 -14.57
CA LEU A 85 11.57 -6.19 -14.97
C LEU A 85 11.97 -7.54 -14.35
N LEU A 86 11.74 -7.71 -13.04
CA LEU A 86 12.00 -8.98 -12.35
C LEU A 86 11.19 -10.12 -12.97
N TYR A 87 9.92 -9.85 -13.29
CA TYR A 87 9.03 -10.80 -13.93
C TYR A 87 9.52 -11.25 -15.31
N LYS A 88 9.98 -10.30 -16.14
CA LYS A 88 10.60 -10.62 -17.44
C LYS A 88 11.91 -11.39 -17.29
N TYR A 89 12.73 -11.05 -16.29
CA TYR A 89 14.02 -11.69 -16.05
C TYR A 89 13.90 -13.19 -15.70
N HIS A 90 12.85 -13.58 -14.97
CA HIS A 90 12.59 -15.00 -14.65
C HIS A 90 11.64 -15.70 -15.63
N ASN A 91 11.61 -15.27 -16.91
CA ASN A 91 10.80 -15.89 -17.97
C ASN A 91 9.30 -16.03 -17.61
N GLY A 92 8.76 -15.10 -16.85
CA GLY A 92 7.32 -15.09 -16.55
C GLY A 92 6.51 -14.90 -17.83
N SER A 93 5.61 -15.85 -18.13
CA SER A 93 4.63 -15.72 -19.21
C SER A 93 3.38 -14.99 -18.71
N LEU A 94 3.37 -13.66 -18.80
CA LEU A 94 2.15 -12.85 -18.62
C LEU A 94 1.32 -12.90 -19.91
N SER A 95 0.84 -14.09 -20.25
CA SER A 95 -0.06 -14.27 -21.39
C SER A 95 -1.48 -13.90 -20.97
N VAL A 96 -1.88 -12.65 -21.21
CA VAL A 96 -3.27 -12.20 -21.06
C VAL A 96 -4.22 -12.97 -21.99
N LEU A 97 -3.68 -13.66 -23.01
CA LEU A 97 -4.43 -14.52 -23.93
C LEU A 97 -5.13 -15.70 -23.23
N HIS A 98 -4.74 -16.08 -22.01
CA HIS A 98 -5.42 -17.14 -21.24
C HIS A 98 -6.38 -16.59 -20.18
N ALA A 99 -6.76 -15.31 -20.26
CA ALA A 99 -7.70 -14.70 -19.33
C ALA A 99 -9.05 -15.44 -19.36
N ASN A 100 -9.40 -16.09 -18.25
CA ASN A 100 -10.64 -16.83 -18.11
C ASN A 100 -11.61 -16.07 -17.19
N TRP A 101 -12.65 -15.48 -17.80
CA TRP A 101 -13.68 -14.74 -17.07
C TRP A 101 -14.39 -15.59 -16.00
N ARG A 102 -14.55 -16.90 -16.22
CA ARG A 102 -15.14 -17.80 -15.23
C ARG A 102 -14.28 -17.89 -13.97
N ARG A 103 -12.94 -17.97 -14.13
CA ARG A 103 -11.99 -17.94 -13.01
C ARG A 103 -11.98 -16.58 -12.29
N ALA A 104 -12.07 -15.48 -13.03
CA ALA A 104 -12.17 -14.14 -12.42
C ALA A 104 -13.43 -14.03 -11.54
N ARG A 105 -14.58 -14.52 -12.03
CA ARG A 105 -15.83 -14.50 -11.26
C ARG A 105 -15.80 -15.40 -10.01
N THR A 106 -15.17 -16.57 -10.08
CA THR A 106 -14.99 -17.43 -8.89
C THR A 106 -14.10 -16.75 -7.86
N LEU A 107 -12.96 -16.20 -8.28
CA LEU A 107 -12.05 -15.47 -7.37
C LEU A 107 -12.74 -14.27 -6.71
N LEU A 108 -13.54 -13.50 -7.46
CA LEU A 108 -14.31 -12.38 -6.90
C LEU A 108 -15.36 -12.85 -5.88
N ARG A 109 -16.05 -13.96 -6.14
CA ARG A 109 -17.02 -14.54 -5.21
C ARG A 109 -16.35 -15.03 -3.93
N ASP A 110 -15.22 -15.71 -4.06
CA ASP A 110 -14.48 -16.24 -2.92
C ASP A 110 -13.85 -15.11 -2.10
N SER A 111 -13.41 -14.04 -2.76
CA SER A 111 -12.78 -12.89 -2.11
C SER A 111 -13.77 -11.87 -1.54
N TRP A 112 -15.06 -11.91 -1.90
CA TRP A 112 -16.04 -10.91 -1.43
C TRP A 112 -16.14 -10.84 0.10
N MET A 113 -16.17 -12.02 0.75
CA MET A 113 -16.22 -12.11 2.22
C MET A 113 -14.94 -11.54 2.85
N LEU A 114 -13.79 -11.83 2.26
CA LEU A 114 -12.48 -11.32 2.69
C LEU A 114 -12.38 -9.80 2.50
N LEU A 115 -12.89 -9.26 1.39
CA LEU A 115 -12.95 -7.82 1.15
C LEU A 115 -13.82 -7.12 2.20
N LEU A 116 -14.99 -7.67 2.50
CA LEU A 116 -15.88 -7.09 3.52
C LEU A 116 -15.24 -7.13 4.92
N SER A 117 -14.61 -8.25 5.27
CA SER A 117 -13.88 -8.37 6.53
C SER A 117 -12.72 -7.37 6.61
N GLY A 118 -11.93 -7.25 5.55
CA GLY A 118 -10.82 -6.29 5.48
C GLY A 118 -11.30 -4.84 5.62
N LEU A 119 -12.39 -4.48 4.95
CA LEU A 119 -13.00 -3.15 5.10
C LEU A 119 -13.49 -2.90 6.53
N ALA A 120 -14.14 -3.88 7.15
CA ALA A 120 -14.60 -3.78 8.53
C ALA A 120 -13.42 -3.57 9.50
N VAL A 121 -12.32 -4.30 9.30
CA VAL A 121 -11.08 -4.14 10.10
C VAL A 121 -10.48 -2.75 9.90
N ILE A 122 -10.41 -2.23 8.66
CA ILE A 122 -9.90 -0.88 8.41
C ILE A 122 -10.75 0.16 9.12
N VAL A 123 -12.08 0.06 9.06
CA VAL A 123 -12.98 0.97 9.76
C VAL A 123 -12.75 0.87 11.27
N TYR A 124 -12.75 -0.35 11.83
CA TYR A 124 -12.50 -0.59 13.25
C TYR A 124 -11.18 0.02 13.73
N MET A 125 -10.10 -0.16 12.96
CA MET A 125 -8.76 0.35 13.32
C MET A 125 -8.60 1.86 13.17
N ARG A 126 -9.45 2.51 12.37
CA ARG A 126 -9.32 3.95 12.05
C ARG A 126 -10.47 4.80 12.59
N ILE A 127 -11.50 4.19 13.19
CA ILE A 127 -12.64 4.92 13.75
C ILE A 127 -12.21 5.92 14.82
N ASP A 128 -11.20 5.58 15.61
CA ASP A 128 -10.64 6.45 16.65
C ASP A 128 -10.04 7.73 16.08
N GLN A 129 -9.40 7.68 14.90
CA GLN A 129 -8.87 8.88 14.24
C GLN A 129 -9.99 9.82 13.79
N ILE A 130 -11.09 9.27 13.28
CA ILE A 130 -12.26 10.05 12.88
C ILE A 130 -12.91 10.69 14.11
N MET A 131 -13.08 9.91 15.18
CA MET A 131 -13.68 10.38 16.44
C MET A 131 -12.84 11.50 17.07
N ILE A 132 -11.52 11.31 17.17
CA ILE A 132 -10.58 12.32 17.68
C ILE A 132 -10.62 13.59 16.81
N GLY A 133 -10.72 13.46 15.48
CA GLY A 133 -10.83 14.62 14.58
C GLY A 133 -12.09 15.45 14.82
N GLN A 134 -13.22 14.79 15.09
CA GLN A 134 -14.47 15.50 15.41
C GLN A 134 -14.45 16.14 16.81
N MET A 135 -13.73 15.55 17.77
CA MET A 135 -13.73 15.99 19.16
C MET A 135 -12.62 16.99 19.52
N MET A 136 -11.43 16.82 18.95
CA MET A 136 -10.19 17.51 19.36
C MET A 136 -9.43 18.19 18.21
N GLY A 137 -9.92 18.08 16.96
CA GLY A 137 -9.33 18.72 15.80
C GLY A 137 -8.11 18.01 15.21
N ASP A 138 -7.56 18.58 14.12
CA ASP A 138 -6.60 17.90 13.24
C ASP A 138 -5.21 17.70 13.87
N GLU A 139 -4.77 18.58 14.76
CA GLU A 139 -3.48 18.44 15.46
C GLU A 139 -3.47 17.18 16.35
N ALA A 140 -4.55 16.98 17.10
CA ALA A 140 -4.71 15.79 17.95
C ALA A 140 -4.76 14.51 17.11
N VAL A 141 -5.41 14.55 15.94
CA VAL A 141 -5.41 13.42 14.98
C VAL A 141 -4.00 13.13 14.50
N GLY A 142 -3.18 14.15 14.22
CA GLY A 142 -1.79 13.99 13.80
C GLY A 142 -0.95 13.26 14.85
N ILE A 143 -1.02 13.70 16.11
CA ILE A 143 -0.30 13.08 17.24
C ILE A 143 -0.77 11.64 17.44
N TYR A 144 -2.08 11.41 17.48
CA TYR A 144 -2.65 10.08 17.65
C TYR A 144 -2.28 9.14 16.50
N THR A 145 -2.32 9.62 15.25
CA THR A 145 -1.93 8.84 14.07
C THR A 145 -0.46 8.41 14.13
N ALA A 146 0.43 9.28 14.63
CA ALA A 146 1.84 8.93 14.82
C ALA A 146 2.01 7.85 15.90
N ALA A 147 1.32 7.97 17.04
CA ALA A 147 1.36 6.99 18.11
C ALA A 147 0.81 5.61 17.68
N VAL A 148 -0.33 5.59 16.99
CA VAL A 148 -0.93 4.36 16.46
C VAL A 148 0.00 3.65 15.48
N LYS A 149 0.68 4.38 14.58
CA LYS A 149 1.64 3.77 13.66
C LYS A 149 2.76 3.03 14.39
N ILE A 150 3.25 3.56 15.51
CA ILE A 150 4.28 2.90 16.33
C ILE A 150 3.70 1.64 16.99
N SER A 151 2.49 1.72 17.53
CA SER A 151 1.81 0.57 18.16
C SER A 151 1.51 -0.56 17.16
N GLU A 152 1.15 -0.23 15.92
CA GLU A 152 0.84 -1.19 14.86
C GLU A 152 2.07 -1.99 14.39
N VAL A 153 3.30 -1.53 14.66
CA VAL A 153 4.53 -2.26 14.29
C VAL A 153 4.56 -3.66 14.91
N TRP A 154 3.98 -3.84 16.10
CA TRP A 154 3.94 -5.14 16.78
C TRP A 154 3.14 -6.20 16.01
N TYR A 155 2.22 -5.81 15.12
CA TYR A 155 1.47 -6.75 14.29
C TYR A 155 2.32 -7.48 13.25
N PHE A 156 3.54 -7.00 12.97
CA PHE A 156 4.46 -7.68 12.08
C PHE A 156 4.81 -9.10 12.56
N ILE A 157 5.00 -9.31 13.87
CA ILE A 157 5.41 -10.60 14.44
C ILE A 157 4.35 -11.70 14.18
N PRO A 158 3.09 -11.55 14.61
CA PRO A 158 2.08 -12.58 14.37
C PRO A 158 1.82 -12.79 12.87
N MET A 159 1.89 -11.74 12.05
CA MET A 159 1.74 -11.86 10.60
C MET A 159 2.88 -12.68 9.97
N ALA A 160 4.12 -12.46 10.37
CA ALA A 160 5.28 -13.22 9.88
C ALA A 160 5.23 -14.70 10.29
N VAL A 161 4.74 -14.97 11.51
CA VAL A 161 4.52 -16.34 11.97
C VAL A 161 3.41 -17.01 11.16
N ALA A 162 2.28 -16.32 10.93
CA ALA A 162 1.17 -16.85 10.16
C ALA A 162 1.57 -17.18 8.71
N SER A 163 2.31 -16.29 8.03
CA SER A 163 2.77 -16.53 6.66
C SER A 163 3.84 -17.61 6.54
N SER A 164 4.60 -17.87 7.61
CA SER A 164 5.56 -18.98 7.62
C SER A 164 4.89 -20.34 7.84
N ILE A 165 3.73 -20.37 8.51
CA ILE A 165 3.00 -21.62 8.83
C ILE A 165 1.99 -21.97 7.73
N PHE A 166 1.39 -20.97 7.08
CA PHE A 166 0.47 -21.13 5.96
C PHE A 166 1.15 -20.64 4.66
N PRO A 167 1.72 -21.55 3.84
CA PRO A 167 2.26 -21.21 2.52
C PRO A 167 1.18 -20.84 1.51
#